data_AF-R5LPY7-F1
#
_entry.id   AF-R5LPY7-F1
#
_cell.length_a   1.000
_cell.length_b   1.000
_cell.length_c   1.000
_cell.angle_alpha   90.00
_cell.angle_beta   90.00
_cell.angle_gamma   90.00
#
_symmetry.space_group_name_H-M   'P 1'
#
loop_
_entity.id
_entity.type
_entity.pdbx_description
1 polymer ?
#
loop_
_entity_poly.entity_id
_entity_poly.type
_entity_poly.pdbx_seq_one_letter_code
_entity_poly.pdbx_strand_id
1 'polypeptide(L)'
;MVELSYSDSSCIYLGSSDMTPNKKNIKSLNDSIYSLRFQNNSLAEDVNKTIGYNVIKMRTDTFDISGQDTEGLLWRDIIIGNICVGYKGVKDSNKQLFDRAVKSLSY
;
A
#
# COMPACT_ATOMS: atom_id res chain seq x y z
N MET A 1 -10.90 0.92 -7.62
CA MET A 1 -10.06 -0.23 -7.24
C MET A 1 -10.52 -1.44 -8.03
N VAL A 2 -9.59 -2.19 -8.59
CA VAL A 2 -9.81 -3.46 -9.27
C VAL A 2 -9.27 -4.56 -8.37
N GLU A 3 -10.03 -5.63 -8.16
CA GLU A 3 -9.66 -6.77 -7.33
C GLU A 3 -9.90 -8.07 -8.11
N LEU A 4 -8.93 -8.98 -8.08
CA LEU A 4 -9.02 -10.34 -8.58
C LEU A 4 -8.99 -11.30 -7.38
N SER A 5 -10.13 -11.89 -7.07
CA SER A 5 -10.28 -12.83 -5.96
C SER A 5 -10.16 -14.28 -6.43
N TYR A 6 -9.48 -15.11 -5.65
CA TYR A 6 -9.31 -16.54 -5.90
C TYR A 6 -10.27 -17.37 -5.03
N SER A 7 -10.39 -18.66 -5.33
CA SER A 7 -11.31 -19.58 -4.62
C SER A 7 -10.97 -19.79 -3.14
N ASP A 8 -9.73 -19.53 -2.75
CA ASP A 8 -9.26 -19.57 -1.36
C ASP A 8 -9.43 -18.21 -0.63
N SER A 9 -10.19 -17.28 -1.20
CA SER A 9 -10.42 -15.92 -0.72
C SER A 9 -9.20 -15.01 -0.70
N SER A 10 -8.03 -15.49 -1.15
CA SER A 10 -6.90 -14.62 -1.41
C SER A 10 -7.23 -13.68 -2.58
N CYS A 11 -6.59 -12.51 -2.63
CA CYS A 11 -6.79 -11.62 -3.77
C CYS A 11 -5.55 -10.79 -4.10
N ILE A 12 -5.47 -10.38 -5.36
CA ILE A 12 -4.58 -9.33 -5.86
C ILE A 12 -5.44 -8.13 -6.21
N TYR A 13 -4.96 -6.93 -5.91
CA TYR A 13 -5.68 -5.70 -6.23
C TYR A 13 -4.75 -4.62 -6.78
N LEU A 14 -5.37 -3.68 -7.48
CA LEU A 14 -4.77 -2.47 -8.03
C LEU A 14 -5.74 -1.30 -7.84
N GLY A 15 -5.26 -0.16 -7.35
CA GLY A 15 -6.10 1.01 -7.17
C GLY A 15 -5.32 2.25 -6.78
N SER A 16 -6.06 3.26 -6.29
CA SER A 16 -5.46 4.47 -5.73
C SER A 16 -4.79 4.19 -4.39
N SER A 17 -3.76 4.96 -4.03
CA SER A 17 -2.97 4.74 -2.82
C SER A 17 -3.76 4.81 -1.51
N ASP A 18 -4.90 5.49 -1.50
CA ASP A 18 -5.80 5.64 -0.35
C ASP A 18 -6.87 4.53 -0.23
N MET A 19 -7.00 3.69 -1.26
CA MET A 19 -8.02 2.64 -1.37
C MET A 19 -7.53 1.25 -0.97
N THR A 20 -6.33 1.11 -0.40
CA THR A 20 -5.82 -0.22 -0.02
C THR A 20 -6.77 -0.97 0.94
N PRO A 21 -7.08 -2.25 0.69
CA PRO A 21 -7.84 -3.07 1.62
C PRO A 21 -7.04 -3.43 2.87
N ASN A 22 -5.71 -3.27 2.87
CA ASN A 22 -4.83 -3.55 4.00
C ASN A 22 -4.69 -2.39 5.00
N LYS A 23 -5.47 -1.30 4.84
CA LYS A 23 -5.38 -0.10 5.67
C LYS A 23 -5.44 -0.38 7.17
N LYS A 24 -6.30 -1.32 7.60
CA LYS A 24 -6.40 -1.74 9.01
C LYS A 24 -5.11 -2.39 9.50
N ASN A 25 -4.55 -3.32 8.71
CA ASN A 25 -3.32 -4.03 9.04
C ASN A 25 -2.12 -3.07 9.08
N ILE A 26 -2.03 -2.13 8.13
CA ILE A 26 -0.97 -1.11 8.13
C ILE A 26 -1.10 -0.21 9.36
N LYS A 27 -2.31 0.19 9.73
CA LYS A 27 -2.54 1.01 10.94
C LYS A 27 -2.12 0.27 12.21
N SER A 28 -2.34 -1.04 12.30
CA SER A 28 -1.96 -1.83 13.47
C SER A 28 -0.45 -2.02 13.63
N LEU A 29 0.35 -1.74 12.58
CA LEU A 29 1.82 -1.72 12.72
C LEU A 29 2.32 -0.57 13.57
N ASN A 30 1.46 0.42 13.87
CA ASN A 30 1.77 1.60 14.68
C ASN A 30 3.06 2.30 14.21
N ASP A 31 3.29 2.30 12.89
CA ASP A 31 4.45 2.97 12.31
C ASP A 31 4.25 4.50 12.35
N SER A 32 5.34 5.24 12.51
CA SER A 32 5.30 6.70 12.62
C SER A 32 5.05 7.42 11.28
N ILE A 33 4.96 6.68 10.18
CA ILE A 33 4.84 7.18 8.80
C ILE A 33 3.50 6.80 8.15
N TYR A 34 2.55 6.25 8.90
CA TYR A 34 1.22 5.84 8.40
C TYR A 34 0.51 7.01 7.72
N SER A 35 0.54 8.19 8.35
CA SER A 35 -0.02 9.42 7.80
C SER A 35 0.69 9.85 6.51
N LEU A 36 2.00 9.60 6.42
CA LEU A 36 2.79 9.89 5.23
C LEU A 36 2.39 8.96 4.07
N ARG A 37 2.16 7.67 4.30
CA ARG A 37 1.74 6.69 3.27
C ARG A 37 0.49 7.12 2.52
N PHE A 38 -0.50 7.63 3.24
CA PHE A 38 -1.80 8.05 2.71
C PHE A 38 -1.94 9.57 2.57
N GLN A 39 -0.81 10.29 2.52
CA GLN A 39 -0.81 11.72 2.29
C GLN A 39 -1.31 12.06 0.88
N ASN A 40 -2.09 13.13 0.76
CA ASN A 40 -2.38 13.75 -0.51
C ASN A 40 -1.16 14.57 -0.97
N ASN A 41 -0.32 13.99 -1.83
CA ASN A 41 0.91 14.63 -2.29
C ASN A 41 0.67 15.95 -3.01
N SER A 42 -0.36 16.05 -3.85
CA SER A 42 -0.68 17.29 -4.58
C SER A 42 -1.01 18.42 -3.60
N LEU A 43 -1.85 18.14 -2.60
CA LEU A 43 -2.22 19.13 -1.60
C LEU A 43 -1.01 19.53 -0.73
N ALA A 44 -0.18 18.56 -0.34
CA ALA A 44 1.04 18.83 0.41
C ALA A 44 2.01 19.74 -0.36
N GLU A 45 2.16 19.49 -1.67
CA GLU A 45 2.98 20.29 -2.57
C GLU A 45 2.43 21.71 -2.74
N ASP A 46 1.12 21.86 -2.94
CA ASP A 46 0.47 23.17 -3.10
C ASP A 46 0.60 24.03 -1.84
N VAL A 47 0.46 23.43 -0.66
CA VAL A 47 0.66 24.12 0.62
C VAL A 47 2.10 24.58 0.79
N ASN A 48 3.07 23.69 0.56
CA ASN A 48 4.49 24.03 0.66
C ASN A 48 4.88 25.15 -0.32
N LYS A 49 4.37 25.12 -1.56
CA LYS A 49 4.56 26.19 -2.55
C LYS A 49 3.96 27.50 -2.10
N THR A 50 2.74 27.48 -1.56
CA THR A 50 2.02 28.68 -1.10
C THR A 50 2.74 29.36 0.07
N ILE A 51 3.30 28.57 0.99
CA ILE A 51 4.03 29.07 2.15
C ILE A 51 5.45 29.53 1.78
N GLY A 52 6.01 29.01 0.68
CA GLY A 52 7.35 29.35 0.20
C GLY A 52 8.48 28.56 0.86
N TYR A 53 8.17 27.57 1.69
CA TYR A 53 9.12 26.60 2.25
C TYR A 53 8.40 25.31 2.68
N ASN A 54 9.15 24.22 2.86
CA ASN A 54 8.60 22.90 3.16
C ASN A 54 8.17 22.78 4.64
N VAL A 55 6.88 22.97 4.91
CA VAL A 55 6.27 22.74 6.23
C VAL A 55 5.75 21.31 6.34
N ILE A 56 5.12 20.81 5.28
CA ILE A 56 4.60 19.46 5.20
C ILE A 56 5.70 18.56 4.64
N LYS A 57 6.08 17.53 5.39
CA LYS A 57 7.01 16.50 4.90
C LYS A 57 6.38 15.79 3.71
N MET A 58 7.10 15.79 2.58
CA MET A 58 6.66 15.08 1.37
C MET A 58 6.82 13.58 1.54
N ARG A 59 5.81 12.85 1.07
CA ARG A 59 5.86 11.41 0.90
C ARG A 59 6.95 11.01 -0.09
N THR A 60 7.64 9.89 0.17
CA THR A 60 8.50 9.27 -0.84
C THR A 60 7.66 8.69 -1.99
N ASP A 61 8.29 8.53 -3.14
CA ASP A 61 7.61 8.03 -4.36
C ASP A 61 7.16 6.58 -4.24
N THR A 62 7.81 5.80 -3.37
CA THR A 62 7.51 4.40 -3.17
C THR A 62 7.41 4.03 -1.70
N PHE A 63 6.43 3.22 -1.37
CA PHE A 63 6.35 2.50 -0.11
C PHE A 63 6.02 1.04 -0.37
N ASP A 64 6.82 0.15 0.21
CA ASP A 64 6.58 -1.29 0.19
C ASP A 64 6.43 -1.77 1.64
N ILE A 65 5.32 -2.43 1.93
CA ILE A 65 5.03 -2.93 3.27
C ILE A 65 4.27 -4.24 3.20
N SER A 66 4.64 -5.17 4.05
CA SER A 66 4.01 -6.49 4.14
C SER A 66 3.88 -6.91 5.59
N GLY A 67 2.96 -7.83 5.84
CA GLY A 67 2.81 -8.43 7.15
C GLY A 67 1.91 -9.66 7.11
N GLN A 68 1.50 -10.08 8.31
CA GLN A 68 0.44 -11.07 8.51
C GLN A 68 -0.74 -10.39 9.18
N ASP A 69 -1.95 -10.85 8.88
CA ASP A 69 -3.15 -10.45 9.61
C ASP A 69 -3.35 -11.32 10.87
N THR A 70 -4.45 -11.10 11.57
CA THR A 70 -4.79 -11.82 12.80
C THR A 70 -5.05 -13.31 12.61
N GLU A 71 -5.30 -13.75 11.37
CA GLU A 71 -5.53 -15.15 11.01
C GLU A 71 -4.24 -15.82 10.51
N GLY A 72 -3.12 -15.09 10.51
CA GLY A 72 -1.83 -15.58 10.02
C GLY A 72 -1.70 -15.57 8.50
N LEU A 73 -2.65 -14.95 7.78
CA LEU A 73 -2.58 -14.81 6.33
C LEU A 73 -1.73 -13.60 5.96
N LEU A 74 -0.95 -13.75 4.90
CA LEU A 74 -0.03 -12.74 4.41
C LEU A 74 -0.75 -11.67 3.61
N TRP A 75 -0.24 -10.46 3.74
CA TRP A 75 -0.66 -9.30 2.98
C TRP A 75 0.56 -8.44 2.60
N ARG A 76 0.44 -7.68 1.51
CA ARG A 76 1.47 -6.76 1.05
C ARG A 76 0.86 -5.62 0.26
N ASP A 77 1.43 -4.44 0.43
CA ASP A 77 1.12 -3.21 -0.30
C ASP A 77 2.39 -2.59 -0.86
N ILE A 78 2.35 -2.28 -2.15
CA ILE A 78 3.33 -1.45 -2.83
C ILE A 78 2.61 -0.21 -3.36
N ILE A 79 2.90 0.95 -2.78
CA ILE A 79 2.45 2.26 -3.24
C ILE A 79 3.55 2.84 -4.12
N ILE A 80 3.21 3.24 -5.36
CA ILE A 80 4.10 3.94 -6.29
C ILE A 80 3.34 5.16 -6.82
N GLY A 81 3.78 6.37 -6.45
CA GLY A 81 3.02 7.58 -6.68
C GLY A 81 1.59 7.43 -6.14
N ASN A 82 0.57 7.68 -6.96
CA ASN A 82 -0.83 7.58 -6.53
C ASN A 82 -1.44 6.18 -6.72
N ILE A 83 -0.64 5.20 -7.13
CA ILE A 83 -1.08 3.84 -7.40
C ILE A 83 -0.70 2.95 -6.21
N CYS A 84 -1.57 2.01 -5.87
CA CYS A 84 -1.30 0.93 -4.93
C CYS A 84 -1.60 -0.40 -5.59
N VAL A 85 -0.64 -1.32 -5.50
CA VAL A 85 -0.75 -2.71 -5.93
C VAL A 85 -0.38 -3.61 -4.76
N GLY A 86 -1.13 -4.70 -4.57
CA GLY A 86 -0.92 -5.55 -3.41
C GLY A 86 -1.75 -6.81 -3.41
N TYR A 87 -1.67 -7.54 -2.30
CA TYR A 87 -2.47 -8.72 -2.04
C TYR A 87 -2.87 -8.80 -0.57
N LYS A 88 -3.93 -9.58 -0.29
CA LYS A 88 -4.37 -9.96 1.06
C LYS A 88 -4.85 -11.41 1.10
N GLY A 89 -4.89 -12.00 2.29
CA GLY A 89 -5.44 -13.34 2.51
C GLY A 89 -4.58 -14.47 1.94
N VAL A 90 -3.28 -14.26 1.76
CA VAL A 90 -2.40 -15.23 1.08
C VAL A 90 -1.79 -16.19 2.11
N LYS A 91 -1.93 -17.50 1.88
CA LYS A 91 -1.21 -18.50 2.69
C LYS A 91 0.28 -18.44 2.45
N ASP A 92 1.08 -18.76 3.47
CA ASP A 92 2.55 -18.76 3.37
C ASP A 92 3.09 -19.61 2.21
N SER A 93 2.47 -20.77 1.96
CA SER A 93 2.79 -21.65 0.84
C SER A 93 2.71 -20.97 -0.54
N ASN A 94 1.88 -19.94 -0.68
CA ASN A 94 1.65 -19.21 -1.92
C ASN A 94 2.40 -17.88 -1.99
N LYS A 95 3.11 -17.48 -0.92
CA LYS A 95 3.78 -16.17 -0.81
C LYS A 95 4.61 -15.82 -2.03
N GLN A 96 5.49 -16.73 -2.46
CA GLN A 96 6.39 -16.48 -3.59
C GLN A 96 5.67 -16.30 -4.92
N LEU A 97 4.50 -16.90 -5.11
CA LEU A 97 3.69 -16.72 -6.31
C LEU A 97 3.11 -15.31 -6.35
N PHE A 98 2.50 -14.88 -5.24
CA PHE A 98 1.88 -13.56 -5.12
C PHE A 98 2.91 -12.42 -5.13
N ASP A 99 4.06 -12.61 -4.47
CA ASP A 99 5.17 -11.65 -4.53
C ASP A 99 5.66 -11.43 -5.95
N ARG A 100 5.77 -12.49 -6.76
CA ARG A 100 6.15 -12.38 -8.17
C ARG A 100 5.07 -11.70 -8.99
N ALA A 101 3.80 -12.03 -8.77
CA ALA A 101 2.68 -11.41 -9.46
C ALA A 101 2.63 -9.90 -9.19
N VAL A 102 2.70 -9.47 -7.94
CA VAL A 102 2.70 -8.04 -7.58
C VAL A 102 3.94 -7.32 -8.12
N LYS A 103 5.13 -7.93 -8.04
CA LYS A 103 6.35 -7.36 -8.64
C LYS A 103 6.23 -7.20 -10.16
N SER A 104 5.60 -8.14 -10.87
CA SER A 104 5.42 -8.01 -12.32
C SER A 104 4.51 -6.83 -12.73
N LEU A 105 3.71 -6.31 -11.80
CA LEU A 105 2.85 -5.15 -11.98
C LEU A 105 3.53 -3.83 -11.55
N SER A 106 4.66 -3.92 -10.83
CA SER A 106 5.43 -2.79 -10.31
C SER A 106 6.82 -2.84 -10.95
N TYR A 107 6.95 -2.09 -12.06
CA TYR A 107 8.11 -1.97 -12.96
C TYR A 107 9.49 -2.25 -12.34
#